data_AF-D9XFV8-F1
#
_entry.id   AF-D9XFV8-F1
#
_cell.length_a   1.000
_cell.length_b   1.000
_cell.length_c   1.000
_cell.angle_alpha   90.00
_cell.angle_beta   90.00
_cell.angle_gamma   90.00
#
_symmetry.space_group_name_H-M   'P 1'
#
loop_
_entity.id
_entity.type
_entity.pdbx_description
1 polymer ?
#
loop_
_entity_poly.entity_id
_entity_poly.type
_entity_poly.pdbx_seq_one_letter_code
_entity_poly.pdbx_strand_id
1 'polypeptide(L)'
;MPKQVDYEARRLRIADAVCALIARSGMEAVSLRDVAAEADVSMGAVQRCFRTKEEMLLFALEHISRRVGERAEERIAATSAPQAASTLLTHTLSELALLDEESRTQAHVWLAFVGHAPAGERLAAVLRDTYAKLHDLVEWLIRYGQDTEEIPQHLDPAHEAHSLLAVADGLTVHVVAGYHSPETALAVLQRQVDRLLR
;
A
#
# COMPACT_ATOMS: atom_id res chain seq x y z
N MET A 1 15.20 18.47 -21.85
CA MET A 1 14.10 17.85 -21.08
C MET A 1 13.74 16.39 -21.46
N PRO A 2 14.03 15.80 -22.65
CA PRO A 2 13.58 14.42 -22.96
C PRO A 2 14.37 13.31 -22.23
N LYS A 3 15.65 13.53 -21.89
CA LYS A 3 16.51 12.52 -21.25
C LYS A 3 16.11 12.16 -19.82
N GLN A 4 15.55 13.12 -19.07
CA GLN A 4 15.13 12.92 -17.69
C GLN A 4 13.79 12.17 -17.61
N VAL A 5 12.88 12.45 -18.56
CA VAL A 5 11.61 11.72 -18.71
C VAL A 5 11.86 10.24 -19.05
N ASP A 6 12.82 9.94 -19.94
CA ASP A 6 13.22 8.55 -20.25
C ASP A 6 13.87 7.85 -19.03
N TYR A 7 14.62 8.58 -18.21
CA TYR A 7 15.22 8.02 -17.00
C TYR A 7 14.16 7.63 -15.96
N GLU A 8 13.20 8.51 -15.67
CA GLU A 8 12.15 8.23 -14.69
C GLU A 8 11.21 7.12 -15.19
N ALA A 9 10.77 7.18 -16.45
CA ALA A 9 9.96 6.13 -17.06
C ALA A 9 10.66 4.77 -17.04
N ARG A 10 12.00 4.74 -17.12
CA ARG A 10 12.78 3.51 -16.98
C ARG A 10 12.81 3.01 -15.54
N ARG A 11 12.97 3.89 -14.55
CA ARG A 11 12.92 3.51 -13.14
C ARG A 11 11.58 2.89 -12.78
N LEU A 12 10.48 3.49 -13.24
CA LEU A 12 9.13 2.96 -13.03
C LEU A 12 8.94 1.57 -13.67
N ARG A 13 9.40 1.38 -14.92
CA ARG A 13 9.39 0.05 -15.56
C ARG A 13 10.18 -1.01 -14.79
N ILE A 14 11.34 -0.63 -14.26
CA ILE A 14 12.15 -1.53 -13.42
C ILE A 14 11.41 -1.85 -12.12
N ALA A 15 10.74 -0.88 -11.49
CA ALA A 15 9.95 -1.10 -10.28
C ALA A 15 8.79 -2.06 -10.52
N ASP A 16 8.04 -1.90 -11.62
CA ASP A 16 6.95 -2.82 -11.99
C ASP A 16 7.47 -4.25 -12.19
N ALA A 17 8.62 -4.40 -12.84
CA ALA A 17 9.27 -5.71 -13.02
C ALA A 17 9.73 -6.34 -11.71
N VAL A 18 10.27 -5.54 -10.78
CA VAL A 18 10.61 -5.99 -9.42
C VAL A 18 9.35 -6.51 -8.71
N CYS A 19 8.26 -5.76 -8.73
CA CYS A 19 6.99 -6.16 -8.11
C CYS A 19 6.47 -7.48 -8.70
N ALA A 20 6.51 -7.63 -10.03
CA ALA A 20 6.10 -8.85 -10.70
C ALA A 20 6.95 -10.06 -10.30
N LEU A 21 8.28 -9.89 -10.20
CA LEU A 21 9.18 -10.95 -9.76
C LEU A 21 8.97 -11.33 -8.30
N ILE A 22 8.80 -10.36 -7.41
CA ILE A 22 8.51 -10.61 -5.99
C ILE A 22 7.21 -11.39 -5.84
N ALA A 23 6.15 -10.99 -6.55
CA ALA A 23 4.86 -11.66 -6.47
C ALA A 23 4.89 -13.11 -6.96
N ARG A 24 5.75 -13.44 -7.94
CA ARG A 24 5.89 -14.82 -8.46
C ARG A 24 6.84 -15.69 -7.65
N SER A 25 7.98 -15.14 -7.22
CA SER A 25 9.13 -15.94 -6.76
C SER A 25 9.65 -15.55 -5.38
N GLY A 26 9.03 -14.54 -4.74
CA GLY A 26 9.50 -13.97 -3.48
C GLY A 26 10.70 -13.02 -3.64
N MET A 27 10.97 -12.23 -2.61
CA MET A 27 11.98 -11.16 -2.69
C MET A 27 13.44 -11.67 -2.79
N GLU A 28 13.72 -12.84 -2.23
CA GLU A 28 15.06 -13.43 -2.29
C GLU A 28 15.48 -13.79 -3.71
N ALA A 29 14.54 -14.27 -4.53
CA ALA A 29 14.78 -14.66 -5.92
C ALA A 29 15.05 -13.47 -6.85
N VAL A 30 14.83 -12.23 -6.41
CA VAL A 30 15.02 -11.03 -7.24
C VAL A 30 16.52 -10.70 -7.35
N SER A 31 17.04 -10.69 -8.57
CA SER A 31 18.36 -10.16 -8.89
C SER A 31 18.29 -9.04 -9.94
N LEU A 32 19.33 -8.20 -10.02
CA LEU A 32 19.42 -7.17 -11.07
C LEU A 32 19.35 -7.78 -12.48
N ARG A 33 19.75 -9.05 -12.65
CA ARG A 33 19.71 -9.76 -13.94
C ARG A 33 18.30 -10.15 -14.31
N ASP A 34 17.58 -10.74 -13.38
CA ASP A 34 16.21 -11.18 -13.62
C ASP A 34 15.31 -9.98 -13.86
N VAL A 35 15.53 -8.88 -13.12
CA VAL A 35 14.81 -7.62 -13.33
C VAL A 35 15.11 -7.01 -14.69
N ALA A 36 16.37 -7.03 -15.15
CA ALA A 36 16.72 -6.55 -16.48
C ALA A 36 15.97 -7.31 -17.58
N ALA A 37 15.90 -8.64 -17.45
CA ALA A 37 15.16 -9.49 -18.37
C ALA A 37 13.64 -9.23 -18.32
N GLU A 38 13.07 -9.14 -17.12
CA GLU A 38 11.64 -8.89 -16.91
C GLU A 38 11.20 -7.49 -17.42
N ALA A 39 12.02 -6.46 -17.20
CA ALA A 39 11.73 -5.08 -17.62
C ALA A 39 12.06 -4.80 -19.10
N ASP A 40 12.57 -5.80 -19.83
CA ASP A 40 13.08 -5.66 -21.21
C ASP A 40 14.09 -4.51 -21.35
N VAL A 41 15.09 -4.49 -20.46
CA VAL A 41 16.18 -3.51 -20.48
C VAL A 41 17.55 -4.18 -20.32
N SER A 42 18.61 -3.51 -20.77
CA SER A 42 19.97 -4.03 -20.54
C SER A 42 20.37 -3.97 -19.05
N MET A 43 21.22 -4.91 -18.62
CA MET A 43 21.85 -4.88 -17.29
C MET A 43 22.48 -3.52 -16.97
N GLY A 44 23.22 -2.95 -17.93
CA GLY A 44 23.84 -1.63 -17.77
C GLY A 44 22.83 -0.49 -17.66
N ALA A 45 21.60 -0.65 -18.14
CA ALA A 45 20.53 0.32 -17.89
C ALA A 45 20.00 0.22 -16.45
N VAL A 46 19.81 -0.99 -15.92
CA VAL A 46 19.43 -1.19 -14.51
C VAL A 46 20.49 -0.62 -13.57
N GLN A 47 21.77 -0.94 -13.80
CA GLN A 47 22.89 -0.46 -12.98
C GLN A 47 23.08 1.07 -13.02
N ARG A 48 22.61 1.73 -14.09
CA ARG A 48 22.57 3.19 -14.17
C ARG A 48 21.42 3.79 -13.36
N CYS A 49 20.32 3.06 -13.21
CA CYS A 49 19.17 3.49 -12.40
C CYS A 49 19.35 3.19 -10.91
N PHE A 50 19.96 2.05 -10.58
CA PHE A 50 20.10 1.54 -9.21
C PHE A 50 21.47 0.93 -9.00
N ARG A 51 22.18 1.39 -7.97
CA ARG A 51 23.54 0.93 -7.66
C ARG A 51 23.55 -0.40 -6.91
N THR A 52 22.47 -0.72 -6.20
CA THR A 52 22.35 -1.91 -5.35
C THR A 52 20.98 -2.55 -5.47
N LYS A 53 20.87 -3.86 -5.14
CA LYS A 53 19.58 -4.56 -5.00
C LYS A 53 18.69 -3.84 -3.98
N GLU A 54 19.26 -3.42 -2.84
CA GLU A 54 18.52 -2.70 -1.80
C GLU A 54 17.91 -1.39 -2.32
N GLU A 55 18.67 -0.56 -3.04
CA GLU A 55 18.15 0.69 -3.62
C GLU A 55 17.00 0.44 -4.60
N MET A 56 17.11 -0.60 -5.43
CA MET A 56 16.06 -1.00 -6.36
C MET A 56 14.80 -1.48 -5.63
N LEU A 57 14.97 -2.27 -4.57
CA LEU A 57 13.88 -2.76 -3.72
C LEU A 57 13.17 -1.62 -2.98
N LEU A 58 13.93 -0.68 -2.39
CA LEU A 58 13.37 0.50 -1.72
C LEU A 58 12.54 1.35 -2.69
N PHE A 59 13.05 1.57 -3.91
CA PHE A 59 12.30 2.30 -4.92
C PHE A 59 11.03 1.56 -5.36
N ALA A 60 11.06 0.23 -5.45
CA ALA A 60 9.86 -0.55 -5.75
C ALA A 60 8.82 -0.46 -4.64
N LEU A 61 9.23 -0.44 -3.37
CA LEU A 61 8.33 -0.19 -2.23
C LEU A 61 7.72 1.21 -2.30
N GLU A 62 8.53 2.26 -2.51
CA GLU A 62 8.03 3.63 -2.66
C GLU A 62 7.02 3.74 -3.82
N HIS A 63 7.32 3.10 -4.95
CA HIS A 63 6.46 3.06 -6.13
C HIS A 63 5.11 2.39 -5.81
N ILE A 64 5.11 1.26 -5.11
CA ILE A 64 3.86 0.55 -4.81
C ILE A 64 3.03 1.30 -3.77
N SER A 65 3.66 1.86 -2.73
CA SER A 65 2.98 2.71 -1.74
C SER A 65 2.32 3.93 -2.40
N ARG A 66 3.01 4.58 -3.35
CA ARG A 66 2.44 5.70 -4.11
C ARG A 66 1.23 5.27 -4.93
N ARG A 67 1.28 4.13 -5.62
CA ARG A 67 0.13 3.63 -6.41
C ARG A 67 -1.09 3.32 -5.55
N VAL A 68 -0.88 2.80 -4.34
CA VAL A 68 -1.98 2.56 -3.38
C VAL A 68 -2.60 3.89 -2.94
N GLY A 69 -1.77 4.91 -2.64
CA GLY A 69 -2.24 6.26 -2.32
C GLY A 69 -3.02 6.90 -3.47
N GLU A 70 -2.50 6.86 -4.69
CA GLU A 70 -3.15 7.40 -5.89
C GLU A 70 -4.53 6.74 -6.14
N ARG A 71 -4.63 5.42 -5.95
CA ARG A 71 -5.91 4.70 -6.06
C ARG A 71 -6.93 5.13 -5.00
N ALA A 72 -6.48 5.36 -3.76
CA ALA A 72 -7.35 5.86 -2.70
C ALA A 72 -7.89 7.25 -3.06
N GLU A 73 -7.03 8.15 -3.54
CA GLU A 73 -7.42 9.49 -4.01
C GLU A 73 -8.40 9.43 -5.19
N GLU A 74 -8.14 8.58 -6.19
CA GLU A 74 -9.00 8.41 -7.37
C GLU A 74 -10.40 7.91 -6.98
N ARG A 75 -10.51 6.94 -6.07
CA ARG A 75 -11.81 6.42 -5.60
C ARG A 75 -12.59 7.45 -4.79
N ILE A 76 -11.90 8.25 -3.97
CA ILE A 76 -12.51 9.37 -3.26
C ILE A 76 -13.04 10.41 -4.27
N ALA A 77 -12.24 10.78 -5.26
CA ALA A 77 -12.59 11.77 -6.29
C ALA A 77 -13.71 11.32 -7.24
N ALA A 78 -13.82 10.02 -7.53
CA ALA A 78 -14.84 9.46 -8.42
C ALA A 78 -16.27 9.48 -7.84
N THR A 79 -16.43 9.83 -6.56
CA THR A 79 -17.73 9.80 -5.88
C THR A 79 -18.43 11.15 -5.91
N SER A 80 -19.73 11.16 -6.24
CA SER A 80 -20.46 12.36 -6.70
C SER A 80 -21.17 13.19 -5.61
N ALA A 81 -20.85 13.03 -4.32
CA ALA A 81 -21.58 13.68 -3.22
C ALA A 81 -20.65 13.99 -2.02
N PRO A 82 -21.05 14.92 -1.10
CA PRO A 82 -20.40 15.01 0.21
C PRO A 82 -20.49 13.64 0.87
N GLN A 83 -19.36 12.97 1.03
CA GLN A 83 -19.34 11.61 1.57
C GLN A 83 -19.44 11.68 3.09
N ALA A 84 -20.28 10.82 3.64
CA ALA A 84 -20.20 10.43 5.04
C ALA A 84 -18.76 9.99 5.35
N ALA A 85 -18.19 10.43 6.47
CA ALA A 85 -16.87 10.05 6.93
C ALA A 85 -16.69 8.52 6.97
N SER A 86 -17.76 7.80 7.33
CA SER A 86 -17.82 6.33 7.27
C SER A 86 -17.55 5.76 5.88
N THR A 87 -18.07 6.39 4.83
CA THR A 87 -17.85 5.97 3.43
C THR A 87 -16.41 6.22 3.01
N LEU A 88 -15.84 7.39 3.35
CA LEU A 88 -14.43 7.72 3.06
C LEU A 88 -13.48 6.77 3.78
N LEU A 89 -13.73 6.48 5.06
CA LEU A 89 -12.96 5.51 5.85
C LEU A 89 -13.04 4.11 5.24
N THR A 90 -14.24 3.66 4.88
CA THR A 90 -14.42 2.33 4.27
C THR A 90 -13.67 2.20 2.96
N HIS A 91 -13.76 3.20 2.07
CA HIS A 91 -13.02 3.19 0.80
C HIS A 91 -11.52 3.21 1.01
N THR A 92 -11.02 4.12 1.85
CA THR A 92 -9.60 4.26 2.15
C THR A 92 -9.04 2.95 2.69
N LEU A 93 -9.66 2.39 3.72
CA LEU A 93 -9.21 1.15 4.35
C LEU A 93 -9.31 -0.05 3.40
N SER A 94 -10.27 -0.07 2.46
CA SER A 94 -10.40 -1.14 1.47
C SER A 94 -9.23 -1.13 0.48
N GLU A 95 -8.75 0.05 0.07
CA GLU A 95 -7.53 0.16 -0.74
C GLU A 95 -6.30 -0.28 0.05
N LEU A 96 -6.20 0.11 1.32
CA LEU A 96 -5.07 -0.27 2.17
C LEU A 96 -5.03 -1.76 2.50
N ALA A 97 -6.21 -2.41 2.60
CA ALA A 97 -6.33 -3.83 2.86
C ALA A 97 -6.08 -4.71 1.62
N LEU A 98 -5.91 -4.12 0.43
CA LEU A 98 -5.50 -4.80 -0.81
C LEU A 98 -6.32 -6.08 -1.11
N LEU A 99 -7.63 -6.01 -0.89
CA LEU A 99 -8.50 -7.19 -0.90
C LEU A 99 -8.91 -7.64 -2.31
N ASP A 100 -8.90 -6.74 -3.30
CA ASP A 100 -9.32 -7.06 -4.66
C ASP A 100 -8.26 -7.82 -5.46
N GLU A 101 -8.70 -8.56 -6.50
CA GLU A 101 -7.82 -9.38 -7.34
C GLU A 101 -6.76 -8.52 -8.07
N GLU A 102 -7.11 -7.28 -8.42
CA GLU A 102 -6.18 -6.32 -9.04
C GLU A 102 -5.03 -5.96 -8.08
N SER A 103 -5.30 -5.98 -6.77
CA SER A 103 -4.35 -5.68 -5.71
C SER A 103 -3.57 -6.90 -5.23
N ARG A 104 -3.87 -8.10 -5.73
CA ARG A 104 -3.22 -9.35 -5.30
C ARG A 104 -1.68 -9.26 -5.42
N THR A 105 -1.18 -8.78 -6.55
CA THR A 105 0.27 -8.56 -6.75
C THR A 105 0.82 -7.59 -5.70
N GLN A 106 0.10 -6.51 -5.40
CA GLN A 106 0.52 -5.51 -4.42
C GLN A 106 0.53 -6.09 -2.99
N ALA A 107 -0.47 -6.88 -2.63
CA ALA A 107 -0.53 -7.57 -1.34
C ALA A 107 0.65 -8.51 -1.12
N HIS A 108 0.99 -9.34 -2.13
CA HIS A 108 2.15 -10.22 -2.08
C HIS A 108 3.46 -9.45 -1.93
N VAL A 109 3.61 -8.34 -2.66
CA VAL A 109 4.80 -7.49 -2.59
C VAL A 109 4.94 -6.79 -1.24
N TRP A 110 3.85 -6.20 -0.73
CA TRP A 110 3.82 -5.56 0.58
C TRP A 110 4.18 -6.56 1.69
N LEU A 111 3.58 -7.77 1.68
CA LEU A 111 3.91 -8.82 2.64
C LEU A 111 5.38 -9.23 2.59
N ALA A 112 5.96 -9.33 1.39
CA ALA A 112 7.37 -9.63 1.24
C ALA A 112 8.25 -8.54 1.86
N PHE A 113 7.91 -7.26 1.65
CA PHE A 113 8.64 -6.15 2.26
C PHE A 113 8.51 -6.11 3.78
N VAL A 114 7.30 -6.26 4.32
CA VAL A 114 7.07 -6.32 5.78
C VAL A 114 7.87 -7.47 6.41
N GLY A 115 7.88 -8.64 5.77
CA GLY A 115 8.62 -9.80 6.26
C GLY A 115 10.14 -9.61 6.32
N HIS A 116 10.71 -8.71 5.51
CA HIS A 116 12.16 -8.45 5.49
C HIS A 116 12.58 -7.19 6.24
N ALA A 117 11.63 -6.33 6.61
CA ALA A 117 11.92 -5.12 7.36
C ALA A 117 12.72 -5.36 8.66
N PRO A 118 12.49 -6.44 9.46
CA PRO A 118 13.30 -6.72 10.64
C PRO A 118 14.80 -6.92 10.36
N ALA A 119 15.17 -7.32 9.14
CA ALA A 119 16.55 -7.55 8.74
C ALA A 119 17.19 -6.34 8.03
N GLY A 120 16.43 -5.28 7.74
CA GLY A 120 16.90 -4.13 6.95
C GLY A 120 16.38 -2.80 7.48
N GLU A 121 17.24 -2.04 8.16
CA GLU A 121 16.87 -0.76 8.79
C GLU A 121 16.33 0.27 7.80
N ARG A 122 16.89 0.33 6.58
CA ARG A 122 16.41 1.24 5.54
C ARG A 122 15.00 0.88 5.07
N LEU A 123 14.70 -0.41 4.96
CA LEU A 123 13.38 -0.89 4.60
C LEU A 123 12.37 -0.63 5.72
N ALA A 124 12.76 -0.90 6.97
CA ALA A 124 11.95 -0.58 8.13
C ALA A 124 11.66 0.93 8.23
N ALA A 125 12.63 1.79 7.91
CA ALA A 125 12.44 3.24 7.88
C ALA A 125 11.40 3.68 6.85
N VAL A 126 11.43 3.13 5.63
CA VAL A 126 10.42 3.44 4.59
C VAL A 126 9.03 2.95 5.00
N LEU A 127 8.92 1.77 5.61
CA LEU A 127 7.63 1.30 6.13
C LEU A 127 7.12 2.20 7.25
N ARG A 128 7.97 2.60 8.22
CA ARG A 128 7.55 3.53 9.28
C ARG A 128 7.07 4.87 8.74
N ASP A 129 7.77 5.44 7.76
CA ASP A 129 7.35 6.70 7.11
C ASP A 129 6.03 6.53 6.34
N THR A 130 5.84 5.38 5.69
CA THR A 130 4.59 5.04 5.00
C THR A 130 3.43 4.94 6.01
N TYR A 131 3.60 4.18 7.09
CA TYR A 131 2.57 4.02 8.12
C TYR A 131 2.28 5.30 8.89
N ALA A 132 3.26 6.18 9.10
CA ALA A 132 3.01 7.50 9.69
C ALA A 132 2.04 8.31 8.83
N LYS A 133 2.26 8.36 7.50
CA LYS A 133 1.37 9.08 6.57
C LYS A 133 -0.03 8.46 6.48
N LEU A 134 -0.11 7.12 6.48
CA LEU A 134 -1.39 6.41 6.49
C LEU A 134 -2.16 6.64 7.79
N HIS A 135 -1.44 6.65 8.92
CA HIS A 135 -2.01 6.96 10.22
C HIS A 135 -2.56 8.39 10.25
N ASP A 136 -1.79 9.39 9.81
CA ASP A 136 -2.23 10.79 9.71
C ASP A 136 -3.50 10.92 8.84
N LEU A 137 -3.57 10.22 7.71
CA LEU A 137 -4.74 10.23 6.82
C LEU A 137 -5.99 9.64 7.50
N VAL A 138 -5.86 8.47 8.12
CA VAL A 138 -6.99 7.80 8.79
C VAL A 138 -7.44 8.60 10.02
N GLU A 139 -6.50 9.15 10.79
CA GLU A 139 -6.80 10.04 11.91
C GLU A 139 -7.58 11.27 11.44
N TRP A 140 -7.14 11.90 10.35
CA TRP A 140 -7.83 13.04 9.76
C TRP A 140 -9.25 12.70 9.34
N LEU A 141 -9.48 11.54 8.72
CA LEU A 141 -10.83 11.07 8.35
C LEU A 141 -11.73 10.82 9.57
N ILE A 142 -11.18 10.33 10.68
CA ILE A 142 -11.94 10.13 11.91
C ILE A 142 -12.31 11.49 12.53
N ARG A 143 -11.36 12.45 12.57
CA ARG A 143 -11.65 13.84 13.01
C ARG A 143 -12.70 14.51 12.14
N TYR A 144 -12.63 14.31 10.82
CA TYR A 144 -13.67 14.77 9.90
C TYR A 144 -15.05 14.21 10.28
N GLY A 145 -15.14 12.91 10.59
CA GLY A 145 -16.38 12.30 11.07
C GLY A 145 -16.85 12.82 12.44
N GLN A 146 -15.93 13.24 13.30
CA GLN A 146 -16.26 13.92 14.55
C GLN A 146 -16.84 15.32 14.30
N ASP A 147 -16.22 16.09 13.39
CA ASP A 147 -16.67 17.42 13.00
C ASP A 147 -18.04 17.41 12.29
N THR A 148 -18.37 16.31 11.58
CA THR A 148 -19.69 16.10 10.95
C THR A 148 -20.72 15.40 11.85
N GLU A 149 -20.38 15.16 13.13
CA GLU A 149 -21.22 14.47 14.12
C GLU A 149 -21.58 13.02 13.76
N GLU A 150 -20.86 12.39 12.82
CA GLU A 150 -21.03 10.97 12.46
C GLU A 150 -20.30 10.03 13.43
N ILE A 151 -19.17 10.47 13.97
CA ILE A 151 -18.32 9.71 14.89
C ILE A 151 -18.35 10.38 16.27
N PRO A 152 -18.56 9.64 17.38
CA PRO A 152 -18.59 10.22 18.70
C PRO A 152 -17.28 10.92 19.12
N GLN A 153 -17.43 12.07 19.76
CA GLN A 153 -16.32 12.91 20.27
C GLN A 153 -15.49 12.26 21.38
N HIS A 154 -15.99 11.18 21.99
CA HIS A 154 -15.30 10.48 23.07
C HIS A 154 -14.26 9.46 22.57
N LEU A 155 -14.29 9.12 21.28
CA LEU A 155 -13.29 8.24 20.67
C LEU A 155 -11.99 9.02 20.44
N ASP A 156 -10.85 8.36 20.66
CA ASP A 156 -9.54 8.93 20.36
C ASP A 156 -9.17 8.62 18.89
N PRO A 157 -9.12 9.64 18.00
CA PRO A 157 -8.85 9.42 16.59
C PRO A 157 -7.52 8.73 16.32
N ALA A 158 -6.49 9.05 17.10
CA ALA A 158 -5.16 8.48 16.91
C ALA A 158 -5.13 6.99 17.28
N HIS A 159 -5.87 6.59 18.31
CA HIS A 159 -6.01 5.21 18.74
C HIS A 159 -6.83 4.37 17.75
N GLU A 160 -7.95 4.91 17.29
CA GLU A 160 -8.82 4.24 16.32
C GLU A 160 -8.13 4.08 14.96
N ALA A 161 -7.35 5.08 14.52
CA ALA A 161 -6.53 4.96 13.31
C ALA A 161 -5.51 3.83 13.37
N HIS A 162 -4.80 3.66 14.50
CA HIS A 162 -3.90 2.51 14.71
C HIS A 162 -4.66 1.17 14.60
N SER A 163 -5.81 1.08 15.26
CA SER A 163 -6.62 -0.14 15.30
C SER A 163 -7.15 -0.52 13.91
N LEU A 164 -7.64 0.45 13.15
CA LEU A 164 -8.14 0.23 11.80
C LEU A 164 -7.04 -0.21 10.82
N LEU A 165 -5.86 0.42 10.88
CA LEU A 165 -4.71 0.02 10.06
C LEU A 165 -4.25 -1.41 10.40
N ALA A 166 -4.17 -1.75 11.69
CA ALA A 166 -3.81 -3.11 12.10
C ALA A 166 -4.82 -4.15 11.61
N VAL A 167 -6.12 -3.81 11.59
CA VAL A 167 -7.15 -4.68 11.00
C VAL A 167 -6.97 -4.81 9.48
N ALA A 168 -6.73 -3.71 8.75
CA ALA A 168 -6.51 -3.74 7.31
C ALA A 168 -5.31 -4.62 6.92
N ASP A 169 -4.19 -4.48 7.63
CA ASP A 169 -3.00 -5.31 7.45
C ASP A 169 -3.30 -6.79 7.73
N GLY A 170 -3.99 -7.09 8.84
CA GLY A 170 -4.36 -8.45 9.20
C GLY A 170 -5.30 -9.10 8.17
N LEU A 171 -6.23 -8.34 7.61
CA LEU A 171 -7.12 -8.80 6.55
C LEU A 171 -6.37 -9.10 5.25
N THR A 172 -5.36 -8.28 4.91
CA THR A 172 -4.44 -8.55 3.79
C THR A 172 -3.78 -9.91 3.95
N VAL A 173 -3.22 -10.19 5.14
CA VAL A 173 -2.59 -11.49 5.47
C VAL A 173 -3.60 -12.63 5.34
N HIS A 174 -4.81 -12.48 5.90
CA HIS A 174 -5.84 -13.52 5.88
C HIS A 174 -6.30 -13.88 4.47
N VAL A 175 -6.48 -12.88 3.59
CA VAL A 175 -6.89 -13.13 2.19
C VAL A 175 -5.76 -13.79 1.41
N VAL A 176 -4.52 -13.29 1.52
CA VAL A 176 -3.38 -13.91 0.82
C VAL A 176 -3.14 -15.34 1.29
N ALA A 177 -3.32 -15.62 2.58
CA ALA A 177 -3.20 -16.97 3.15
C ALA A 177 -4.39 -17.90 2.81
N GLY A 178 -5.45 -17.38 2.19
CA GLY A 178 -6.67 -18.14 1.88
C GLY A 178 -7.54 -18.46 3.10
N TYR A 179 -7.32 -17.77 4.23
CA TYR A 179 -8.14 -17.91 5.44
C TYR A 179 -9.49 -17.20 5.31
N HIS A 180 -9.53 -16.09 4.57
CA HIS A 180 -10.75 -15.37 4.23
C HIS A 180 -10.89 -15.17 2.73
N SER A 181 -12.13 -15.12 2.25
CA SER A 181 -12.42 -14.57 0.93
C SER A 181 -12.35 -13.03 0.97
N PRO A 182 -12.07 -12.35 -0.16
CA PRO A 182 -12.14 -10.89 -0.25
C PRO A 182 -13.44 -10.30 0.28
N GLU A 183 -14.57 -10.94 -0.02
CA GLU A 183 -15.90 -10.49 0.40
C GLU A 183 -16.07 -10.58 1.92
N THR A 184 -15.56 -11.65 2.52
CA THR A 184 -15.59 -11.85 3.98
C THR A 184 -14.73 -10.80 4.66
N ALA A 185 -13.52 -10.55 4.13
CA ALA A 185 -12.61 -9.55 4.67
C ALA A 185 -13.20 -8.13 4.57
N LEU A 186 -13.82 -7.78 3.43
CA LEU A 186 -14.49 -6.50 3.26
C LEU A 186 -15.64 -6.32 4.25
N ALA A 187 -16.44 -7.36 4.48
CA ALA A 187 -17.52 -7.32 5.48
C ALA A 187 -17.00 -7.15 6.92
N VAL A 188 -15.84 -7.73 7.25
CA VAL A 188 -15.17 -7.50 8.54
C VAL A 188 -14.71 -6.06 8.66
N LEU A 189 -14.10 -5.50 7.60
CA LEU A 189 -13.62 -4.13 7.58
C LEU A 189 -14.78 -3.12 7.74
N GLN A 190 -15.85 -3.28 6.97
CA GLN A 190 -17.06 -2.46 7.07
C GLN A 190 -17.63 -2.48 8.49
N ARG A 191 -17.68 -3.66 9.12
CA ARG A 191 -18.14 -3.77 10.50
C ARG A 191 -17.25 -3.01 11.49
N GLN A 192 -15.94 -2.91 11.27
CA GLN A 192 -15.09 -2.09 12.15
C GLN A 192 -15.36 -0.60 11.98
N VAL A 193 -15.60 -0.13 10.74
CA VAL A 193 -15.99 1.26 10.50
C VAL A 193 -17.35 1.56 11.13
N ASP A 194 -18.34 0.67 10.98
CA ASP A 194 -19.67 0.81 11.57
C ASP A 194 -19.65 0.89 13.10
N ARG A 195 -18.62 0.33 13.75
CA ARG A 195 -18.47 0.41 15.22
C ARG A 195 -18.06 1.80 15.67
N LEU A 196 -17.42 2.60 14.82
CA LEU A 196 -17.07 3.99 15.13
C LEU A 196 -18.28 4.91 15.12
N LEU A 197 -19.40 4.49 14.52
CA LEU A 197 -20.62 5.30 14.38
C LEU A 197 -21.61 5.11 15.56
N ARG A 198 -21.26 4.32 16.57
CA ARG A 198 -22.12 3.96 17.70
C ARG A 198 -21.63 4.58 18.99
#